data_AF-A0A1X7VML6-F1
#
_entry.id   AF-A0A1X7VML6-F1
#
_cell.length_a   1.000
_cell.length_b   1.000
_cell.length_c   1.000
_cell.angle_alpha   90.00
_cell.angle_beta   90.00
_cell.angle_gamma   90.00
#
_symmetry.space_group_name_H-M   'P 1'
#
loop_
_entity.id
_entity.type
_entity.pdbx_description
1 polymer ?
#
loop_
_entity_poly.entity_id
_entity_poly.type
_entity_poly.pdbx_seq_one_letter_code
_entity_poly.pdbx_strand_id
1 'polypeptide(L)'
;MAGTKDVFVFLVVIGSCLTFGIFLYTRYVPYSMPTIKDAGIQLSDAITKEETTCPPPLGVNLSLASKLSGYTPLSYHTNYSRNTFTIVMPTYGRSAQLPQILTHYCGISNVAKILVLWNNIGVQVPGPIKDFKCQVPLKIKIMEENKLTSRFVPYPEIETEAIYAVDDDRMVDPVGMEKGFEAWKAFPHLIVGFCERSHSFKNGRYKYSGGKSYSMILTNSVFLHRMYLKMFTESLPHSIHAFIDKNMNGEDIAMNAMVADYLKKLDRPQCPCVKVKGSTKEIHMKPTKPGQYVSLYHRGNHMKKRDECLNLIANEYKYMPLIPCKFVIT
;
A
#
# COMPACT_ATOMS: atom_id res chain seq x y z
N MET A 1 14.38 -51.59 -34.43
CA MET A 1 12.98 -51.28 -34.08
C MET A 1 12.84 -49.78 -34.01
N ALA A 2 11.91 -49.26 -34.81
CA ALA A 2 11.69 -47.85 -35.06
C ALA A 2 11.30 -47.12 -33.77
N GLY A 3 12.07 -46.10 -33.40
CA GLY A 3 11.67 -45.08 -32.44
C GLY A 3 11.36 -43.82 -33.22
N THR A 4 10.08 -43.50 -33.33
CA THR A 4 9.51 -42.30 -33.94
C THR A 4 10.23 -41.06 -33.45
N LYS A 5 10.79 -40.28 -34.37
CA LYS A 5 11.22 -38.91 -34.10
C LYS A 5 10.00 -38.03 -34.31
N ASP A 6 9.37 -37.61 -33.23
CA ASP A 6 8.45 -36.48 -33.30
C ASP A 6 9.27 -35.22 -33.58
N VAL A 7 9.23 -34.77 -34.83
CA VAL A 7 9.75 -33.47 -35.25
C VAL A 7 8.61 -32.47 -35.06
N PHE A 8 8.69 -31.66 -34.01
CA PHE A 8 7.82 -30.50 -33.90
C PHE A 8 8.39 -29.38 -34.77
N VAL A 9 7.68 -29.07 -35.86
CA VAL A 9 7.90 -27.87 -36.68
C VAL A 9 7.00 -26.77 -36.11
N PHE A 10 7.57 -25.73 -35.52
CA PHE A 10 6.84 -24.49 -35.27
C PHE A 10 7.04 -23.54 -36.44
N LEU A 11 5.95 -23.28 -37.16
CA LEU A 11 5.84 -22.21 -38.15
C LEU A 11 5.49 -20.93 -37.40
N VAL A 12 6.41 -19.98 -37.32
CA VAL A 12 6.11 -18.61 -36.92
C VAL A 12 6.26 -17.73 -38.15
N VAL A 13 5.13 -17.30 -38.68
CA VAL A 13 5.05 -16.28 -39.74
C VAL A 13 5.08 -14.92 -39.06
N ILE A 14 6.20 -14.21 -39.20
CA ILE A 14 6.25 -12.75 -39.12
C ILE A 14 6.96 -12.30 -40.40
N GLY A 15 6.30 -11.50 -41.24
CA GLY A 15 6.90 -11.01 -42.49
C GLY A 15 8.20 -10.23 -42.22
N SER A 16 9.16 -10.12 -43.14
CA SER A 16 9.41 -10.80 -44.41
C SER A 16 10.93 -10.80 -44.61
N CYS A 17 11.63 -11.84 -44.15
CA CYS A 17 12.94 -12.30 -44.63
C CYS A 17 13.33 -13.61 -43.93
N LEU A 18 13.56 -14.67 -44.71
CA LEU A 18 14.03 -15.99 -44.27
C LEU A 18 15.55 -16.00 -44.14
N THR A 19 16.10 -16.50 -43.02
CA THR A 19 17.42 -17.13 -42.99
C THR A 19 17.43 -18.33 -42.03
N PHE A 20 18.00 -19.45 -42.50
CA PHE A 20 18.05 -20.75 -41.81
C PHE A 20 19.41 -20.95 -41.12
N GLY A 21 19.42 -21.56 -39.93
CA GLY A 21 20.63 -22.09 -39.30
C GLY A 21 20.31 -23.25 -38.36
N ILE A 22 20.91 -24.42 -38.61
CA ILE A 22 20.81 -25.64 -37.80
C ILE A 22 22.17 -25.84 -37.11
N PHE A 23 22.19 -26.09 -35.80
CA PHE A 23 23.35 -26.68 -35.13
C PHE A 23 22.94 -27.76 -34.12
N LEU A 24 23.62 -28.91 -34.23
CA LEU A 24 23.58 -30.08 -33.36
C LEU A 24 24.92 -30.15 -32.62
N TYR A 25 24.97 -30.53 -31.33
CA TYR A 25 25.93 -31.51 -30.79
C TYR A 25 25.66 -31.92 -29.32
N THR A 26 26.25 -33.04 -28.94
CA THR A 26 25.88 -34.03 -27.91
C THR A 26 26.75 -34.08 -26.64
N ARG A 27 26.10 -34.39 -25.49
CA ARG A 27 26.45 -35.15 -24.25
C ARG A 27 27.87 -35.19 -23.66
N TYR A 28 27.96 -35.01 -22.32
CA TYR A 28 28.46 -36.01 -21.33
C TYR A 28 28.05 -35.63 -19.87
N VAL A 29 27.73 -36.63 -19.03
CA VAL A 29 27.31 -36.56 -17.60
C VAL A 29 28.04 -37.73 -16.89
N PRO A 30 28.59 -37.63 -15.65
CA PRO A 30 27.81 -37.99 -14.44
C PRO A 30 28.17 -37.31 -13.08
N TYR A 31 27.08 -37.00 -12.33
CA TYR A 31 26.80 -37.15 -10.89
C TYR A 31 27.63 -36.47 -9.76
N SER A 32 27.00 -35.51 -9.06
CA SER A 32 26.70 -35.57 -7.60
C SER A 32 25.78 -34.40 -7.12
N MET A 33 24.67 -34.76 -6.45
CA MET A 33 23.63 -34.02 -5.67
C MET A 33 23.29 -32.52 -5.95
N PRO A 34 22.01 -32.15 -6.26
CA PRO A 34 21.61 -30.77 -6.48
C PRO A 34 21.09 -30.04 -5.23
N THR A 35 21.72 -28.91 -4.94
CA THR A 35 21.18 -27.76 -4.19
C THR A 35 20.10 -27.04 -4.99
N ILE A 36 19.11 -26.47 -4.30
CA ILE A 36 18.03 -25.64 -4.87
C ILE A 36 18.60 -24.44 -5.64
N LYS A 37 18.74 -24.63 -6.95
CA LYS A 37 18.85 -23.61 -8.01
C LYS A 37 18.05 -24.09 -9.22
N ASP A 38 16.78 -24.37 -9.02
CA ASP A 38 15.80 -24.55 -10.10
C ASP A 38 14.78 -23.42 -10.06
N ALA A 39 15.24 -22.26 -10.53
CA ALA A 39 14.47 -21.20 -11.15
C ALA A 39 15.50 -20.23 -11.79
N GLY A 40 16.21 -20.73 -12.79
CA GLY A 40 17.19 -19.96 -13.57
C GLY A 40 16.54 -18.91 -14.46
N ILE A 41 15.90 -17.90 -13.87
CA ILE A 41 15.59 -16.64 -14.54
C ILE A 41 16.81 -15.73 -14.34
N GLN A 42 17.71 -15.71 -15.33
CA GLN A 42 18.62 -14.59 -15.48
C GLN A 42 17.81 -13.38 -15.91
N LEU A 43 17.73 -12.37 -15.04
CA LEU A 43 17.09 -11.08 -15.29
C LEU A 43 18.00 -10.17 -16.15
N SER A 44 18.49 -10.68 -17.28
CA SER A 44 19.25 -9.89 -18.26
C SER A 44 18.58 -9.78 -19.63
N ASP A 45 17.42 -10.42 -19.86
CA ASP A 45 16.74 -10.39 -21.17
C ASP A 45 15.45 -9.55 -21.20
N ALA A 46 15.28 -8.62 -20.25
CA ALA A 46 14.17 -7.64 -20.27
C ALA A 46 14.61 -6.20 -20.55
N ILE A 47 15.85 -5.97 -20.96
CA ILE A 47 16.34 -4.63 -21.34
C ILE A 47 17.10 -4.73 -22.65
N THR A 48 16.37 -4.66 -23.77
CA THR A 48 16.96 -4.18 -25.02
C THR A 48 15.99 -3.27 -25.76
N LYS A 49 16.41 -2.00 -25.83
CA LYS A 49 15.98 -0.91 -26.72
C LYS A 49 14.57 -0.35 -26.50
N GLU A 50 14.45 0.59 -25.57
CA GLU A 50 13.70 1.82 -25.87
C GLU A 50 14.71 2.87 -26.34
N GLU A 51 14.59 3.24 -27.61
CA GLU A 51 15.30 4.37 -28.19
C GLU A 51 14.84 5.66 -27.51
N THR A 52 15.83 6.36 -26.95
CA THR A 52 15.77 7.76 -26.59
C THR A 52 15.37 8.60 -27.81
N THR A 53 14.17 9.20 -27.79
CA THR A 53 13.92 10.58 -28.26
C THR A 53 12.50 11.01 -27.89
N CYS A 54 12.36 11.80 -26.82
CA CYS A 54 11.28 12.78 -26.72
C CYS A 54 11.90 14.11 -26.27
N PRO A 55 11.66 15.22 -26.98
CA PRO A 55 12.26 16.51 -26.63
C PRO A 55 11.65 17.04 -25.34
N PRO A 56 12.39 17.82 -24.52
CA PRO A 56 11.81 18.48 -23.37
C PRO A 56 11.06 19.74 -23.85
N PRO A 57 9.78 19.90 -23.47
CA PRO A 57 9.36 21.21 -22.97
C PRO A 57 8.29 21.06 -21.87
N LEU A 58 8.03 21.99 -20.97
CA LEU A 58 8.53 23.33 -20.65
C LEU A 58 7.96 23.62 -19.23
N GLY A 59 8.77 24.17 -18.33
CA GLY A 59 8.29 24.86 -17.13
C GLY A 59 7.95 23.97 -15.93
N VAL A 60 8.97 23.58 -15.16
CA VAL A 60 8.74 23.28 -13.74
C VAL A 60 8.26 24.58 -13.09
N ASN A 61 7.02 24.59 -12.58
CA ASN A 61 6.50 25.73 -11.83
C ASN A 61 7.41 25.99 -10.61
N LEU A 62 8.07 27.14 -10.56
CA LEU A 62 9.05 27.51 -9.54
C LEU A 62 8.46 27.48 -8.11
N SER A 63 7.14 27.68 -7.95
CA SER A 63 6.44 27.53 -6.66
C SER A 63 6.22 26.07 -6.22
N LEU A 64 6.30 25.14 -7.17
CA LEU A 64 6.17 23.70 -6.97
C LEU A 64 7.54 23.05 -6.76
N ALA A 65 8.56 23.51 -7.48
CA ALA A 65 9.95 23.16 -7.21
C ALA A 65 10.32 23.45 -5.76
N SER A 66 9.87 24.56 -5.17
CA SER A 66 10.13 24.89 -3.76
C SER A 66 9.38 24.02 -2.74
N LYS A 67 8.21 23.46 -3.10
CA LYS A 67 7.46 22.51 -2.26
C LYS A 67 7.99 21.08 -2.38
N LEU A 68 8.41 20.68 -3.58
CA LEU A 68 9.01 19.37 -3.85
C LEU A 68 10.51 19.33 -3.52
N SER A 69 11.23 20.46 -3.50
CA SER A 69 12.65 20.52 -3.14
C SER A 69 12.94 20.07 -1.71
N GLY A 70 11.91 20.06 -0.84
CA GLY A 70 11.99 19.51 0.51
C GLY A 70 11.85 17.98 0.58
N TYR A 71 11.46 17.32 -0.52
CA TYR A 71 11.32 15.87 -0.61
C TYR A 71 12.18 15.36 -1.75
N THR A 72 13.31 14.71 -1.43
CA THR A 72 14.11 13.99 -2.42
C THR A 72 13.19 13.02 -3.19
N PRO A 73 13.14 13.07 -4.54
CA PRO A 73 12.39 12.09 -5.33
C PRO A 73 12.84 10.73 -4.88
N LEU A 74 11.92 9.84 -4.43
CA LEU A 74 12.20 8.58 -3.71
C LEU A 74 13.63 8.10 -3.94
N SER A 75 14.52 8.70 -3.16
CA SER A 75 15.94 8.39 -3.22
C SER A 75 15.96 7.10 -2.45
N TYR A 76 16.31 6.01 -3.14
CA TYR A 76 16.47 4.72 -2.52
C TYR A 76 17.68 4.82 -1.58
N HIS A 77 17.52 5.53 -0.47
CA HIS A 77 18.56 5.80 0.50
C HIS A 77 19.05 4.46 0.99
N THR A 78 20.32 4.16 0.74
CA THR A 78 21.02 2.92 1.13
C THR A 78 21.14 2.74 2.64
N ASN A 79 20.63 3.69 3.44
CA ASN A 79 20.77 3.71 4.90
C ASN A 79 19.62 2.99 5.64
N TYR A 80 18.52 2.66 4.97
CA TYR A 80 17.44 1.87 5.58
C TYR A 80 17.47 0.44 5.04
N SER A 81 17.47 -0.55 5.93
CA SER A 81 17.25 -1.92 5.51
C SER A 81 15.77 -2.10 5.15
N ARG A 82 15.49 -2.53 3.91
CA ARG A 82 14.14 -2.88 3.44
C ARG A 82 13.69 -4.26 3.92
N ASN A 83 14.30 -4.76 4.99
CA ASN A 83 14.06 -6.11 5.49
C ASN A 83 13.01 -6.14 6.59
N THR A 84 12.61 -4.98 7.12
CA THR A 84 11.65 -4.88 8.21
C THR A 84 10.70 -3.70 8.05
N PHE A 85 9.56 -3.75 8.73
CA PHE A 85 8.54 -2.69 8.72
C PHE A 85 7.98 -2.41 10.13
N THR A 86 7.44 -1.21 10.32
CA THR A 86 6.77 -0.80 11.56
C THR A 86 5.26 -0.89 11.37
N ILE A 87 4.56 -1.55 12.29
CA ILE A 87 3.10 -1.56 12.30
C ILE A 87 2.61 -0.32 13.05
N VAL A 88 1.67 0.44 12.46
CA VAL A 88 1.01 1.58 13.09
C VAL A 88 -0.49 1.31 13.16
N MET A 89 -1.02 1.27 14.39
CA MET A 89 -2.40 0.85 14.65
C MET A 89 -3.08 1.79 15.64
N PRO A 90 -3.94 2.71 15.18
CA PRO A 90 -4.80 3.45 16.08
C PRO A 90 -5.90 2.56 16.65
N THR A 91 -6.19 2.73 17.94
CA THR A 91 -7.27 1.99 18.62
C THR A 91 -8.22 2.91 19.36
N TYR A 92 -9.52 2.66 19.19
CA TYR A 92 -10.60 3.42 19.84
C TYR A 92 -11.81 2.52 20.09
N GLY A 93 -12.28 2.45 21.33
CA GLY A 93 -13.47 1.72 21.74
C GLY A 93 -13.38 0.19 21.62
N ARG A 94 -12.19 -0.36 21.33
CA ARG A 94 -11.97 -1.79 21.04
C ARG A 94 -10.90 -2.46 21.92
N SER A 95 -10.73 -1.94 23.13
CA SER A 95 -9.71 -2.44 24.07
C SER A 95 -9.81 -3.94 24.38
N ALA A 96 -11.01 -4.53 24.31
CA ALA A 96 -11.22 -5.95 24.58
C ALA A 96 -10.64 -6.88 23.49
N GLN A 97 -10.62 -6.46 22.22
CA GLN A 97 -10.10 -7.27 21.10
C GLN A 97 -8.63 -7.00 20.78
N LEU A 98 -8.10 -5.85 21.22
CA LEU A 98 -6.73 -5.47 20.94
C LEU A 98 -5.68 -6.55 21.33
N PRO A 99 -5.78 -7.25 22.48
CA PRO A 99 -4.85 -8.33 22.80
C PRO A 99 -4.81 -9.45 21.76
N GLN A 100 -5.96 -9.85 21.20
CA GLN A 100 -6.01 -10.87 20.14
C GLN A 100 -5.28 -10.42 18.88
N ILE A 101 -5.47 -9.14 18.52
CA ILE A 101 -4.85 -8.53 17.34
C ILE A 101 -3.34 -8.36 17.55
N LEU A 102 -2.91 -7.96 18.74
CA LEU A 102 -1.51 -7.88 19.11
C LEU A 102 -0.87 -9.27 19.05
N THR A 103 -1.49 -10.31 19.59
CA THR A 103 -0.98 -11.69 19.47
C THR A 103 -0.72 -12.08 18.03
N HIS A 104 -1.65 -11.77 17.12
CA HIS A 104 -1.47 -12.01 15.69
C HIS A 104 -0.25 -11.27 15.12
N TYR A 105 -0.20 -9.95 15.29
CA TYR A 105 0.88 -9.14 14.70
C TYR A 105 2.25 -9.32 15.36
N CYS A 106 2.30 -9.73 16.62
CA CYS A 106 3.54 -10.15 17.28
C CYS A 106 4.16 -11.38 16.61
N GLY A 107 3.34 -12.24 15.99
CA GLY A 107 3.78 -13.44 15.28
C GLY A 107 4.19 -13.21 13.82
N ILE A 108 4.02 -12.01 13.26
CA ILE A 108 4.34 -11.72 11.86
C ILE A 108 5.84 -11.47 11.70
N SER A 109 6.44 -12.13 10.71
CA SER A 109 7.84 -11.95 10.34
C SER A 109 8.11 -10.52 9.85
N ASN A 110 9.36 -10.08 9.95
CA ASN A 110 9.83 -8.76 9.48
C ASN A 110 9.21 -7.55 10.20
N VAL A 111 8.40 -7.73 11.24
CA VAL A 111 7.94 -6.63 12.10
C VAL A 111 9.10 -6.16 12.97
N ALA A 112 9.55 -4.91 12.76
CA ALA A 112 10.56 -4.28 13.61
C ALA A 112 9.96 -3.73 14.91
N LYS A 113 8.73 -3.20 14.84
CA LYS A 113 8.05 -2.52 15.95
C LYS A 113 6.56 -2.47 15.70
N ILE A 114 5.78 -2.52 16.78
CA ILE A 114 4.34 -2.24 16.77
C ILE A 114 4.11 -0.96 17.57
N LEU A 115 3.54 0.05 16.91
CA LEU A 115 3.14 1.32 17.50
C LEU A 115 1.61 1.38 17.57
N VAL A 116 1.08 1.21 18.78
CA VAL A 116 -0.35 1.37 19.06
C VAL A 116 -0.61 2.82 19.43
N LEU A 117 -1.51 3.48 18.70
CA LEU A 117 -1.96 4.85 19.00
C LEU A 117 -3.25 4.77 19.80
N TRP A 118 -3.17 5.08 21.08
CA TRP A 118 -4.29 4.98 22.02
C TRP A 118 -5.17 6.22 21.93
N ASN A 119 -6.22 6.15 21.10
CA ASN A 119 -7.16 7.25 20.88
C ASN A 119 -8.29 7.31 21.92
N ASN A 120 -8.31 6.43 22.94
CA ASN A 120 -9.29 6.49 24.02
C ASN A 120 -8.91 7.61 25.03
N ILE A 121 -9.23 8.86 24.67
CA ILE A 121 -8.80 10.05 25.40
C ILE A 121 -9.30 10.03 26.84
N GLY A 122 -8.39 10.25 27.80
CA GLY A 122 -8.68 10.21 29.23
C GLY A 122 -8.95 8.82 29.81
N VAL A 123 -8.96 7.76 28.99
CA VAL A 123 -9.15 6.39 29.43
C VAL A 123 -7.79 5.74 29.64
N GLN A 124 -7.55 5.19 30.83
CA GLN A 124 -6.33 4.45 31.11
C GLN A 124 -6.23 3.20 30.25
N VAL A 125 -5.00 2.86 29.82
CA VAL A 125 -4.73 1.61 29.11
C VAL A 125 -5.01 0.43 30.06
N PRO A 126 -5.93 -0.49 29.71
CA PRO A 126 -6.24 -1.64 30.55
C PRO A 126 -5.03 -2.54 30.78
N GLY A 127 -4.95 -3.18 31.96
CA GLY A 127 -3.88 -4.12 32.34
C GLY A 127 -3.53 -5.15 31.25
N PRO A 128 -4.50 -5.87 30.65
CA PRO A 128 -4.21 -6.84 29.58
C PRO A 128 -3.50 -6.28 28.35
N ILE A 129 -3.62 -4.97 28.09
CA ILE A 129 -2.92 -4.28 26.99
C ILE A 129 -1.60 -3.68 27.51
N LYS A 130 -1.61 -3.04 28.68
CA LYS A 130 -0.45 -2.40 29.30
C LYS A 130 0.67 -3.42 29.58
N ASP A 131 0.30 -4.60 30.05
CA ASP A 131 1.21 -5.66 30.46
C ASP A 131 1.47 -6.69 29.35
N PHE A 132 0.90 -6.46 28.15
CA PHE A 132 0.98 -7.35 27.01
C PHE A 132 2.44 -7.63 26.62
N LYS A 133 2.79 -8.91 26.44
CA LYS A 133 4.13 -9.34 26.06
C LYS A 133 4.16 -9.70 24.59
N CYS A 134 5.10 -9.11 23.87
CA CYS A 134 5.30 -9.28 22.45
C CYS A 134 6.78 -9.59 22.21
N GLN A 135 7.07 -10.51 21.29
CA GLN A 135 8.46 -10.81 20.91
C GLN A 135 9.11 -9.68 20.09
N VAL A 136 8.29 -8.79 19.52
CA VAL A 136 8.76 -7.56 18.86
C VAL A 136 8.49 -6.35 19.76
N PRO A 137 9.31 -5.29 19.69
CA PRO A 137 9.09 -4.05 20.43
C PRO A 137 7.67 -3.51 20.24
N LEU A 138 6.92 -3.41 21.35
CA LEU A 138 5.56 -2.86 21.38
C LEU A 138 5.56 -1.54 22.15
N LYS A 139 5.12 -0.46 21.50
CA LYS A 139 4.94 0.85 22.11
C LYS A 139 3.48 1.26 22.05
N ILE A 140 2.92 1.63 23.20
CA ILE A 140 1.61 2.27 23.29
C ILE A 140 1.85 3.77 23.47
N LYS A 141 1.35 4.56 22.53
CA LYS A 141 1.41 6.02 22.56
C LYS A 141 0.04 6.56 22.92
N ILE A 142 -0.05 7.28 24.05
CA ILE A 142 -1.28 7.96 24.46
C ILE A 142 -1.46 9.19 23.58
N MET A 143 -2.61 9.28 22.93
CA MET A 143 -2.94 10.40 22.04
C MET A 143 -3.68 11.50 22.81
N GLU A 144 -3.47 12.75 22.40
CA GLU A 144 -4.17 13.91 22.95
C GLU A 144 -5.56 14.09 22.32
N GLU A 145 -5.71 13.67 21.06
CA GLU A 145 -6.95 13.77 20.29
C GLU A 145 -7.28 12.45 19.58
N ASN A 146 -8.58 12.14 19.46
CA ASN A 146 -9.05 11.00 18.68
C ASN A 146 -9.21 11.41 17.21
N LYS A 147 -8.15 11.24 16.41
CA LYS A 147 -8.14 11.50 14.97
C LYS A 147 -7.83 10.23 14.18
N LEU A 148 -8.46 10.07 13.01
CA LEU A 148 -8.10 9.01 12.05
C LEU A 148 -6.69 9.22 11.50
N THR A 149 -6.34 10.49 11.28
CA THR A 149 -5.07 10.96 10.72
C THR A 149 -3.89 10.75 11.66
N SER A 150 -4.10 10.43 12.94
CA SER A 150 -3.03 10.11 13.90
C SER A 150 -2.08 9.03 13.38
N ARG A 151 -2.57 8.07 12.57
CA ARG A 151 -1.74 7.01 11.97
C ARG A 151 -0.76 7.49 10.89
N PHE A 152 -0.94 8.72 10.39
CA PHE A 152 -0.12 9.30 9.33
C PHE A 152 0.92 10.30 9.83
N VAL A 153 1.02 10.52 11.14
CA VAL A 153 2.03 11.39 11.73
C VAL A 153 3.41 10.69 11.71
N PRO A 154 4.49 11.36 11.27
CA PRO A 154 5.83 10.78 11.20
C PRO A 154 6.48 10.71 12.60
N TYR A 155 5.96 9.84 13.46
CA TYR A 155 6.46 9.67 14.83
C TYR A 155 7.95 9.26 14.85
N PRO A 156 8.73 9.74 15.84
CA PRO A 156 10.14 9.35 15.98
C PRO A 156 10.30 7.84 16.26
N GLU A 157 9.27 7.19 16.81
CA GLU A 157 9.27 5.74 17.00
C GLU A 157 9.27 4.95 15.67
N ILE A 158 8.96 5.58 14.54
CA ILE A 158 8.98 4.97 13.20
C ILE A 158 10.40 5.09 12.62
N GLU A 159 11.16 4.00 12.76
CA GLU A 159 12.56 3.90 12.32
C GLU A 159 12.73 3.14 11.00
N THR A 160 11.65 2.55 10.46
CA THR A 160 11.66 1.78 9.22
C THR A 160 11.20 2.61 8.01
N GLU A 161 11.66 2.23 6.81
CA GLU A 161 11.19 2.85 5.55
C GLU A 161 9.76 2.41 5.20
N ALA A 162 9.45 1.13 5.38
CA ALA A 162 8.11 0.59 5.23
C ALA A 162 7.30 0.73 6.52
N ILE A 163 6.04 1.09 6.37
CA ILE A 163 5.06 1.15 7.44
C ILE A 163 3.87 0.31 7.04
N TYR A 164 3.39 -0.53 7.95
CA TYR A 164 2.14 -1.22 7.78
C TYR A 164 1.05 -0.52 8.63
N ALA A 165 0.21 0.28 7.97
CA ALA A 165 -0.92 0.96 8.60
C ALA A 165 -2.14 0.04 8.59
N VAL A 166 -2.76 -0.14 9.76
CA VAL A 166 -3.83 -1.13 9.93
C VAL A 166 -4.87 -0.70 10.96
N ASP A 167 -6.13 -1.08 10.74
CA ASP A 167 -7.21 -0.89 11.70
C ASP A 167 -7.13 -1.93 12.83
N ASP A 168 -7.56 -1.53 14.03
CA ASP A 168 -7.65 -2.37 15.22
C ASP A 168 -8.82 -3.37 15.19
N ASP A 169 -9.30 -3.75 14.01
CA ASP A 169 -10.23 -4.86 13.75
C ASP A 169 -9.84 -5.71 12.51
N ARG A 170 -8.62 -5.51 11.97
CA ARG A 170 -8.13 -6.20 10.78
C ARG A 170 -6.94 -7.10 11.07
N MET A 171 -7.02 -8.35 10.61
CA MET A 171 -5.90 -9.29 10.57
C MET A 171 -5.74 -9.86 9.17
N VAL A 172 -4.56 -9.67 8.58
CA VAL A 172 -4.16 -10.35 7.35
C VAL A 172 -3.36 -11.59 7.74
N ASP A 173 -3.65 -12.73 7.13
CA ASP A 173 -2.90 -13.96 7.39
C ASP A 173 -1.39 -13.81 7.12
N PRO A 174 -0.51 -14.62 7.74
CA PRO A 174 0.93 -14.48 7.58
C PRO A 174 1.43 -14.55 6.13
N VAL A 175 0.83 -15.39 5.29
CA VAL A 175 1.20 -15.50 3.87
C VAL A 175 0.79 -14.24 3.11
N GLY A 176 -0.39 -13.69 3.40
CA GLY A 176 -0.83 -12.39 2.89
C GLY A 176 0.11 -11.25 3.30
N MET A 177 0.57 -11.22 4.56
CA MET A 177 1.53 -10.23 5.06
C MET A 177 2.87 -10.31 4.33
N GLU A 178 3.41 -11.52 4.15
CA GLU A 178 4.65 -11.76 3.40
C GLU A 178 4.51 -11.27 1.95
N LYS A 179 3.47 -11.72 1.24
CA LYS A 179 3.18 -11.28 -0.14
C LYS A 179 3.07 -9.75 -0.24
N GLY A 180 2.38 -9.12 0.70
CA GLY A 180 2.21 -7.67 0.72
C GLY A 180 3.53 -6.94 0.96
N PHE A 181 4.37 -7.46 1.85
CA PHE A 181 5.67 -6.87 2.12
C PHE A 181 6.64 -7.05 0.96
N GLU A 182 6.69 -8.22 0.32
CA GLU A 182 7.48 -8.46 -0.90
C GLU A 182 7.04 -7.53 -2.04
N ALA A 183 5.72 -7.39 -2.25
CA ALA A 183 5.18 -6.45 -3.24
C ALA A 183 5.56 -5.00 -2.93
N TRP A 184 5.54 -4.60 -1.65
CA TRP A 184 6.01 -3.27 -1.26
C TRP A 184 7.51 -3.08 -1.51
N LYS A 185 8.36 -4.08 -1.24
CA LYS A 185 9.80 -3.99 -1.54
C LYS A 185 10.07 -3.83 -3.04
N ALA A 186 9.27 -4.47 -3.89
CA ALA A 186 9.35 -4.30 -5.34
C ALA A 186 8.83 -2.93 -5.81
N PHE A 187 7.79 -2.41 -5.14
CA PHE A 187 7.15 -1.15 -5.50
C PHE A 187 7.03 -0.19 -4.30
N PRO A 188 8.16 0.29 -3.72
CA PRO A 188 8.13 1.04 -2.45
C PRO A 188 7.49 2.43 -2.60
N HIS A 189 7.30 2.88 -3.84
CA HIS A 189 6.63 4.13 -4.20
C HIS A 189 5.11 4.00 -4.35
N LEU A 190 4.54 2.82 -4.13
CA LEU A 190 3.11 2.57 -4.24
C LEU A 190 2.52 2.19 -2.89
N ILE A 191 1.23 2.46 -2.73
CA ILE A 191 0.42 1.96 -1.63
C ILE A 191 0.09 0.50 -1.93
N VAL A 192 0.57 -0.43 -1.10
CA VAL A 192 0.34 -1.86 -1.31
C VAL A 192 -0.64 -2.37 -0.27
N GLY A 193 -1.75 -2.99 -0.65
CA GLY A 193 -2.69 -3.50 0.36
C GLY A 193 -3.82 -4.34 -0.19
N PHE A 194 -4.83 -4.58 0.65
CA PHE A 194 -5.73 -5.72 0.48
C PHE A 194 -7.19 -5.35 0.20
N CYS A 195 -7.60 -4.11 0.51
CA CYS A 195 -9.00 -3.69 0.42
C CYS A 195 -9.19 -2.64 -0.68
N GLU A 196 -9.54 -3.07 -1.88
CA GLU A 196 -9.68 -2.18 -3.03
C GLU A 196 -11.00 -1.42 -3.06
N ARG A 197 -10.94 -0.18 -3.54
CA ARG A 197 -12.11 0.69 -3.76
C ARG A 197 -11.93 1.49 -5.04
N SER A 198 -13.03 2.07 -5.51
CA SER A 198 -13.04 2.82 -6.74
C SER A 198 -13.78 4.14 -6.61
N HIS A 199 -13.66 4.94 -7.65
CA HIS A 199 -14.48 6.10 -7.86
C HIS A 199 -15.06 6.05 -9.28
N SER A 200 -16.15 6.78 -9.49
CA SER A 200 -16.73 7.02 -10.80
C SER A 200 -17.19 8.47 -10.90
N PHE A 201 -17.32 8.98 -12.13
CA PHE A 201 -17.91 10.29 -12.37
C PHE A 201 -19.33 10.10 -12.88
N LYS A 202 -20.33 10.57 -12.13
CA LYS A 202 -21.76 10.41 -12.45
C LYS A 202 -22.51 11.69 -12.09
N ASN A 203 -23.38 12.15 -12.99
CA ASN A 203 -24.21 13.34 -12.79
C ASN A 203 -23.40 14.59 -12.36
N GLY A 204 -22.29 14.84 -13.05
CA GLY A 204 -21.41 15.99 -12.78
C GLY A 204 -20.62 15.91 -11.47
N ARG A 205 -20.61 14.76 -10.77
CA ARG A 205 -19.94 14.59 -9.47
C ARG A 205 -19.16 13.29 -9.39
N TYR A 206 -18.07 13.31 -8.64
CA TYR A 206 -17.35 12.10 -8.27
C TYR A 206 -18.11 11.32 -7.19
N LYS A 207 -18.13 9.99 -7.35
CA LYS A 207 -18.86 9.03 -6.52
C LYS A 207 -17.94 7.91 -6.09
N TYR A 208 -17.88 7.65 -4.79
CA TYR A 208 -17.12 6.54 -4.20
C TYR A 208 -17.91 5.24 -4.36
N SER A 209 -17.22 4.14 -4.71
CA SER A 209 -17.85 2.83 -4.90
C SER A 209 -16.93 1.67 -4.56
N GLY A 210 -17.52 0.50 -4.34
CA GLY A 210 -16.80 -0.78 -4.34
C GLY A 210 -16.98 -1.54 -5.65
N GLY A 211 -16.01 -2.39 -6.00
CA GLY A 211 -16.17 -3.48 -6.97
C GLY A 211 -15.93 -3.18 -8.47
N LYS A 212 -15.46 -4.22 -9.18
CA LYS A 212 -15.05 -4.37 -10.60
C LYS A 212 -13.72 -3.75 -11.05
N SER A 213 -13.45 -2.52 -10.68
CA SER A 213 -12.14 -1.87 -10.89
C SER A 213 -11.72 -1.20 -9.60
N TYR A 214 -10.46 -0.79 -9.49
CA TYR A 214 -9.99 -0.03 -8.35
C TYR A 214 -9.16 1.16 -8.78
N SER A 215 -9.17 2.20 -7.95
CA SER A 215 -8.32 3.39 -8.09
C SER A 215 -7.71 3.79 -6.75
N MET A 216 -8.09 3.08 -5.68
CA MET A 216 -7.68 3.33 -4.32
C MET A 216 -7.60 2.00 -3.55
N ILE A 217 -6.76 1.98 -2.51
CA ILE A 217 -6.78 0.94 -1.48
C ILE A 217 -7.03 1.60 -0.13
N LEU A 218 -7.94 1.03 0.67
CA LEU A 218 -8.24 1.54 2.00
C LEU A 218 -7.02 1.42 2.91
N THR A 219 -6.72 2.45 3.70
CA THR A 219 -5.58 2.46 4.64
C THR A 219 -5.84 1.68 5.93
N ASN A 220 -6.83 0.78 5.91
CA ASN A 220 -7.16 -0.12 7.01
C ASN A 220 -6.26 -1.36 7.07
N SER A 221 -5.44 -1.59 6.04
CA SER A 221 -4.46 -2.69 5.93
C SER A 221 -3.59 -2.44 4.69
N VAL A 222 -2.53 -1.64 4.84
CA VAL A 222 -1.64 -1.21 3.74
C VAL A 222 -0.19 -1.07 4.18
N PHE A 223 0.74 -1.40 3.28
CA PHE A 223 2.12 -0.94 3.32
C PHE A 223 2.26 0.43 2.64
N LEU A 224 2.93 1.35 3.32
CA LEU A 224 3.20 2.72 2.90
C LEU A 224 4.69 3.01 3.04
N HIS A 225 5.20 3.89 2.18
CA HIS A 225 6.50 4.51 2.41
C HIS A 225 6.41 5.58 3.51
N ARG A 226 7.39 5.63 4.43
CA ARG A 226 7.44 6.62 5.51
C ARG A 226 7.37 8.08 5.06
N MET A 227 7.86 8.37 3.86
CA MET A 227 7.77 9.71 3.27
C MET A 227 6.32 10.18 3.13
N TYR A 228 5.38 9.27 2.86
CA TYR A 228 3.97 9.63 2.72
C TYR A 228 3.34 10.08 4.04
N LEU A 229 3.86 9.66 5.20
CA LEU A 229 3.43 10.21 6.49
C LEU A 229 3.81 11.69 6.62
N LYS A 230 5.06 12.00 6.27
CA LYS A 230 5.57 13.38 6.27
C LYS A 230 4.78 14.25 5.29
N MET A 231 4.62 13.79 4.04
CA MET A 231 3.83 14.50 3.04
C MET A 231 2.37 14.68 3.46
N PHE A 232 1.74 13.65 4.03
CA PHE A 232 0.37 13.74 4.49
C PHE A 232 0.24 14.76 5.61
N THR A 233 1.21 14.83 6.52
CA THR A 233 1.17 15.74 7.68
C THR A 233 1.50 17.19 7.29
N GLU A 234 2.42 17.41 6.34
CA GLU A 234 2.99 18.73 6.07
C GLU A 234 2.50 19.36 4.76
N SER A 235 2.13 18.55 3.77
CA SER A 235 1.89 19.01 2.39
C SER A 235 0.44 18.85 1.91
N LEU A 236 -0.37 18.05 2.59
CA LEU A 236 -1.77 17.87 2.21
C LEU A 236 -2.54 19.21 2.41
N PRO A 237 -3.37 19.65 1.44
CA PRO A 237 -4.13 20.88 1.56
C PRO A 237 -4.93 20.97 2.88
N HIS A 238 -4.85 22.13 3.54
CA HIS A 238 -5.48 22.35 4.84
C HIS A 238 -7.00 22.07 4.83
N SER A 239 -7.70 22.42 3.75
CA SER A 239 -9.13 22.14 3.61
C SER A 239 -9.46 20.64 3.59
N ILE A 240 -8.57 19.81 3.03
CA ILE A 240 -8.71 18.35 3.04
C ILE A 240 -8.47 17.82 4.45
N HIS A 241 -7.41 18.29 5.14
CA HIS A 241 -7.19 17.96 6.55
C HIS A 241 -8.40 18.31 7.43
N ALA A 242 -8.87 19.55 7.33
CA ALA A 242 -10.01 20.04 8.10
C ALA A 242 -11.28 19.23 7.80
N PHE A 243 -11.49 18.83 6.55
CA PHE A 243 -12.59 17.95 6.19
C PHE A 243 -12.47 16.59 6.87
N ILE A 244 -11.30 15.95 6.83
CA ILE A 244 -11.09 14.62 7.42
C ILE A 244 -11.30 14.66 8.93
N ASP A 245 -10.67 15.61 9.62
CA ASP A 245 -10.75 15.72 11.07
C ASP A 245 -12.19 16.02 11.52
N LYS A 246 -12.88 16.95 10.84
CA LYS A 246 -14.29 17.27 11.13
C LYS A 246 -15.22 16.07 10.89
N ASN A 247 -14.97 15.29 9.83
CA ASN A 247 -15.90 14.26 9.40
C ASN A 247 -15.56 12.86 9.95
N MET A 248 -14.35 12.66 10.45
CA MET A 248 -13.74 11.36 10.78
C MET A 248 -13.95 10.37 9.62
N ASN A 249 -13.54 10.78 8.41
CA ASN A 249 -13.70 10.02 7.17
C ASN A 249 -12.83 10.58 6.04
N GLY A 250 -12.43 9.74 5.09
CA GLY A 250 -11.79 10.15 3.82
C GLY A 250 -10.27 10.29 3.87
N GLU A 251 -9.63 9.90 4.98
CA GLU A 251 -8.17 9.90 5.14
C GLU A 251 -7.48 8.95 4.15
N ASP A 252 -8.12 7.82 3.85
CA ASP A 252 -7.66 6.85 2.86
C ASP A 252 -7.76 7.39 1.42
N ILE A 253 -8.88 8.05 1.07
CA ILE A 253 -9.09 8.69 -0.23
C ILE A 253 -8.04 9.79 -0.42
N ALA A 254 -7.82 10.62 0.59
CA ALA A 254 -6.83 11.68 0.56
C ALA A 254 -5.41 11.13 0.41
N MET A 255 -5.05 10.05 1.12
CA MET A 255 -3.76 9.39 0.97
C MET A 255 -3.53 8.90 -0.46
N ASN A 256 -4.48 8.17 -1.04
CA ASN A 256 -4.37 7.67 -2.41
C ASN A 256 -4.27 8.83 -3.43
N ALA A 257 -5.07 9.88 -3.26
CA ALA A 257 -5.06 11.03 -4.16
C ALA A 257 -3.76 11.83 -4.07
N MET A 258 -3.22 12.02 -2.85
CA MET A 258 -1.93 12.67 -2.62
C MET A 258 -0.79 11.88 -3.26
N VAL A 259 -0.77 10.56 -3.11
CA VAL A 259 0.24 9.70 -3.77
C VAL A 259 0.10 9.76 -5.29
N ALA A 260 -1.12 9.72 -5.83
CA ALA A 260 -1.34 9.81 -7.27
C ALA A 260 -0.88 11.17 -7.85
N ASP A 261 -1.21 12.28 -7.18
CA ASP A 261 -0.76 13.62 -7.56
C ASP A 261 0.78 13.73 -7.51
N TYR A 262 1.40 13.18 -6.47
CA TYR A 262 2.86 13.11 -6.36
C TYR A 262 3.50 12.32 -7.50
N LEU A 263 2.98 11.13 -7.82
CA LEU A 263 3.51 10.30 -8.91
C LEU A 263 3.36 11.01 -10.27
N LYS A 264 2.23 11.65 -10.52
CA LYS A 264 2.01 12.46 -11.73
C LYS A 264 3.05 13.59 -11.85
N LYS A 265 3.34 14.29 -10.74
CA LYS A 265 4.34 15.37 -10.71
C LYS A 265 5.76 14.90 -10.98
N LEU A 266 6.04 13.62 -10.75
CA LEU A 266 7.32 12.97 -11.06
C LEU A 266 7.34 12.29 -12.44
N ASP A 267 6.31 12.49 -13.27
CA ASP A 267 6.16 11.83 -14.56
C ASP A 267 6.21 10.28 -14.47
N ARG A 268 5.65 9.74 -13.37
CA ARG A 268 5.49 8.29 -13.15
C ARG A 268 4.06 7.85 -13.44
N PRO A 269 3.83 6.53 -13.68
CA PRO A 269 2.48 5.99 -13.76
C PRO A 269 1.64 6.43 -12.54
N GLN A 270 0.53 7.13 -12.80
CA GLN A 270 -0.25 7.81 -11.76
C GLN A 270 -1.03 6.85 -10.86
N CYS A 271 -1.14 5.56 -11.21
CA CYS A 271 -1.81 4.58 -10.37
C CYS A 271 -1.11 4.50 -9.00
N PRO A 272 -1.75 4.92 -7.89
CA PRO A 272 -1.06 5.12 -6.63
C PRO A 272 -0.87 3.82 -5.83
N CYS A 273 -1.47 2.72 -6.28
CA CYS A 273 -1.64 1.55 -5.43
C CYS A 273 -1.61 0.22 -6.18
N VAL A 274 -1.26 -0.85 -5.45
CA VAL A 274 -1.22 -2.24 -5.94
C VAL A 274 -2.04 -3.11 -5.01
N LYS A 275 -3.01 -3.83 -5.57
CA LYS A 275 -3.82 -4.79 -4.82
C LYS A 275 -3.04 -6.09 -4.60
N VAL A 276 -3.11 -6.61 -3.38
CA VAL A 276 -2.59 -7.93 -3.01
C VAL A 276 -3.75 -8.83 -2.65
N LYS A 277 -3.78 -10.05 -3.22
CA LYS A 277 -4.69 -11.09 -2.77
C LYS A 277 -4.16 -11.69 -1.47
N GLY A 278 -4.98 -11.65 -0.43
CA GLY A 278 -4.69 -12.25 0.86
C GLY A 278 -5.98 -12.53 1.62
N SER A 279 -5.95 -13.45 2.58
CA SER A 279 -7.08 -13.70 3.45
C SER A 279 -7.10 -12.63 4.54
N THR A 280 -8.05 -11.72 4.45
CA THR A 280 -8.26 -10.70 5.47
C THR A 280 -9.40 -11.13 6.38
N LYS A 281 -9.11 -11.36 7.66
CA LYS A 281 -10.11 -11.58 8.68
C LYS A 281 -10.44 -10.26 9.37
N GLU A 282 -11.72 -9.91 9.39
CA GLU A 282 -12.23 -8.79 10.19
C GLU A 282 -12.79 -9.34 11.50
N ILE A 283 -12.26 -8.84 12.63
CA ILE A 283 -12.76 -9.22 13.95
C ILE A 283 -13.81 -8.19 14.37
N HIS A 284 -15.07 -8.59 14.23
CA HIS A 284 -16.18 -7.79 14.71
C HIS A 284 -16.62 -8.30 16.08
N MET A 285 -16.37 -7.52 17.15
CA MET A 285 -17.14 -7.68 18.38
C MET A 285 -18.47 -6.95 18.26
N LYS A 286 -19.57 -7.64 18.55
CA LYS A 286 -20.87 -6.98 18.74
C LYS A 286 -20.77 -6.08 19.97
N PRO A 287 -21.34 -4.86 19.95
CA PRO A 287 -21.41 -4.01 21.14
C PRO A 287 -22.09 -4.81 22.25
N THR A 288 -21.44 -4.94 23.42
CA THR A 288 -22.02 -5.68 24.54
C THR A 288 -23.11 -4.88 25.25
N LYS A 289 -23.19 -3.57 25.00
CA LYS A 289 -24.27 -2.69 25.45
C LYS A 289 -24.76 -1.76 24.32
N PRO A 290 -26.06 -1.41 24.28
CA PRO A 290 -26.57 -0.33 23.44
C PRO A 290 -25.79 0.97 23.71
N GLY A 291 -25.33 1.66 22.67
CA GLY A 291 -24.59 2.93 22.79
C GLY A 291 -23.08 2.83 23.02
N GLN A 292 -22.52 1.62 23.18
CA GLN A 292 -21.11 1.45 23.52
C GLN A 292 -20.14 1.64 22.33
N TYR A 293 -20.60 1.40 21.09
CA TYR A 293 -19.84 1.64 19.87
C TYR A 293 -20.73 1.57 18.62
N VAL A 294 -20.62 2.56 17.71
CA VAL A 294 -21.18 2.48 16.36
C VAL A 294 -20.03 2.62 15.37
N SER A 295 -19.79 1.58 14.58
CA SER A 295 -18.76 1.57 13.54
C SER A 295 -18.93 2.77 12.59
N LEU A 296 -17.81 3.38 12.21
CA LEU A 296 -17.80 4.56 11.33
C LEU A 296 -18.52 4.31 10.01
N TYR A 297 -18.45 3.08 9.51
CA TYR A 297 -19.15 2.64 8.30
C TYR A 297 -20.68 2.63 8.45
N HIS A 298 -21.17 2.24 9.63
CA HIS A 298 -22.61 2.11 9.90
C HIS A 298 -23.31 3.44 10.17
N ARG A 299 -22.58 4.56 10.16
CA ARG A 299 -23.17 5.90 10.24
C ARG A 299 -23.89 6.20 8.91
N GLY A 300 -25.15 6.65 8.96
CA GLY A 300 -25.99 6.86 7.77
C GLY A 300 -25.45 7.83 6.71
N ASN A 301 -24.42 8.63 7.03
CA ASN A 301 -23.77 9.55 6.10
C ASN A 301 -22.37 9.10 5.64
N HIS A 302 -21.93 7.87 5.95
CA HIS A 302 -20.57 7.41 5.65
C HIS A 302 -20.21 7.52 4.15
N MET A 303 -21.06 6.97 3.29
CA MET A 303 -20.83 6.99 1.84
C MET A 303 -20.93 8.40 1.25
N LYS A 304 -21.88 9.20 1.75
CA LYS A 304 -22.04 10.60 1.36
C LYS A 304 -20.79 11.43 1.67
N LYS A 305 -20.18 11.23 2.84
CA LYS A 305 -18.92 11.89 3.23
C LYS A 305 -17.75 11.46 2.34
N ARG A 306 -17.70 10.20 1.91
CA ARG A 306 -16.69 9.73 0.96
C ARG A 306 -16.85 10.37 -0.43
N ASP A 307 -18.09 10.52 -0.91
CA ASP A 307 -18.38 11.29 -2.12
C ASP A 307 -17.92 12.75 -1.96
N GLU A 308 -18.27 13.39 -0.86
CA GLU A 308 -17.88 14.78 -0.56
C GLU A 308 -16.35 14.95 -0.53
N CYS A 309 -15.63 14.00 0.07
CA CYS A 309 -14.16 13.97 0.09
C CYS A 309 -13.56 13.93 -1.33
N LEU A 310 -14.06 13.04 -2.20
CA LEU A 310 -13.61 12.96 -3.59
C LEU A 310 -13.80 14.28 -4.35
N ASN A 311 -14.97 14.91 -4.18
CA ASN A 311 -15.27 16.16 -4.87
C ASN A 311 -14.45 17.33 -4.29
N LEU A 312 -14.20 17.36 -2.98
CA LEU A 312 -13.29 18.31 -2.35
C LEU A 312 -11.88 18.18 -2.92
N ILE A 313 -11.35 16.95 -2.96
CA ILE A 313 -10.05 16.64 -3.56
C ILE A 313 -9.98 17.16 -5.00
N ALA A 314 -10.96 16.84 -5.84
CA ALA A 314 -10.98 17.30 -7.22
C ALA A 314 -10.97 18.84 -7.34
N ASN A 315 -11.69 19.52 -6.45
CA ASN A 315 -11.74 20.98 -6.40
C ASN A 315 -10.42 21.61 -5.91
N GLU A 316 -9.78 21.01 -4.91
CA GLU A 316 -8.51 21.50 -4.36
C GLU A 316 -7.35 21.30 -5.32
N TYR A 317 -7.22 20.10 -5.90
CA TYR A 317 -6.18 19.78 -6.87
C TYR A 317 -6.45 20.37 -8.26
N LYS A 318 -7.68 20.85 -8.55
CA LYS A 318 -8.15 21.35 -9.86
C LYS A 318 -8.29 20.28 -10.96
N TYR A 319 -8.18 19.02 -10.58
CA TYR A 319 -8.46 17.84 -11.39
C TYR A 319 -8.64 16.64 -10.45
N MET A 320 -9.11 15.49 -10.95
CA MET A 320 -9.13 14.25 -10.16
C MET A 320 -7.77 13.53 -10.25
N PRO A 321 -7.00 13.40 -9.15
CA PRO A 321 -5.71 12.71 -9.22
C PRO A 321 -5.82 11.19 -9.36
N LEU A 322 -6.92 10.60 -8.88
CA LEU A 322 -7.10 9.16 -8.90
C LEU A 322 -7.37 8.67 -10.32
N ILE A 323 -6.70 7.59 -10.71
CA ILE A 323 -6.96 6.88 -11.97
C ILE A 323 -7.21 5.39 -11.72
N PRO A 324 -7.93 4.69 -12.61
CA PRO A 324 -8.07 3.25 -12.53
C PRO A 324 -6.71 2.53 -12.57
N CYS A 325 -6.54 1.60 -11.64
CA CYS A 325 -5.39 0.72 -11.49
C CYS A 325 -5.73 -0.71 -11.97
N LYS A 326 -4.71 -1.45 -12.42
CA LYS A 326 -4.87 -2.77 -13.03
C LYS A 326 -4.06 -3.89 -12.35
N PHE A 327 -3.01 -3.55 -11.61
CA PHE A 327 -2.08 -4.55 -11.09
C PHE A 327 -2.65 -5.30 -9.88
N VAL A 328 -2.55 -6.62 -9.89
CA VAL A 328 -2.98 -7.46 -8.76
C VAL A 328 -1.90 -8.51 -8.52
N ILE A 329 -1.36 -8.55 -7.31
CA ILE A 329 -0.45 -9.60 -6.85
C ILE A 329 -1.30 -10.77 -6.36
N THR A 330 -1.05 -11.97 -6.89
CA THR A 330 -1.88 -13.16 -6.66
C THR A 330 -1.33 -14.13 -5.63
#